data_AF-A0A6P0Z4E8-F1
#
_entry.id   AF-A0A6P0Z4E8-F1
#
_cell.length_a   1.000
_cell.length_b   1.000
_cell.length_c   1.000
_cell.angle_alpha   90.00
_cell.angle_beta   90.00
_cell.angle_gamma   90.00
#
_symmetry.space_group_name_H-M   'P 1'
#
loop_
_entity.id
_entity.type
_entity.pdbx_description
1 polymer ?
#
loop_
_entity_poly.entity_id
_entity_poly.type
_entity_poly.pdbx_seq_one_letter_code
_entity_poly.pdbx_strand_id
1 'polypeptide(L)'
;MPLLDEEGDLVGVVQLVNKLKQFYLPEASLAARIDSNGFTLEDERLLTEFARSIQLMLKSSNMFYKAAQKQRASLALMNATQSLGRSSLNLNETLKKVMDEAQELMNADRSTVWLLDSDHNQR
;
A
#
# COMPACT_ATOMS: atom_id res chain seq x y z
N MET A 1 -0.58 -18.99 7.46
CA MET A 1 -1.23 -19.10 6.14
C MET A 1 -0.98 -17.82 5.35
N PRO A 2 -0.34 -17.88 4.18
CA PRO A 2 -0.16 -16.72 3.31
C PRO A 2 -1.49 -16.33 2.66
N LEU A 3 -1.73 -15.03 2.53
CA LEU A 3 -2.81 -14.46 1.74
C LEU A 3 -2.21 -13.98 0.42
N LEU A 4 -2.59 -14.64 -0.66
CA LEU A 4 -2.16 -14.30 -2.02
C LEU A 4 -3.30 -13.61 -2.76
N ASP A 5 -2.98 -12.75 -3.72
CA ASP A 5 -3.96 -12.24 -4.69
C ASP A 5 -4.11 -13.19 -5.90
N GLU A 6 -4.85 -12.73 -6.92
CA GLU A 6 -5.14 -13.50 -8.14
C GLU A 6 -3.89 -13.66 -9.01
N GLU A 7 -2.96 -12.72 -8.92
CA GLU A 7 -1.67 -12.74 -9.58
C GLU A 7 -0.63 -13.63 -8.85
N GLY A 8 -0.94 -14.03 -7.61
CA GLY A 8 -0.08 -14.86 -6.77
C GLY A 8 0.88 -14.05 -5.87
N ASP A 9 0.72 -12.72 -5.82
CA ASP A 9 1.54 -11.85 -4.99
C ASP A 9 1.09 -11.91 -3.52
N LEU A 10 2.06 -11.79 -2.61
CA LEU A 10 1.81 -11.83 -1.17
C LEU A 10 1.13 -10.53 -0.70
N VAL A 11 -0.11 -10.64 -0.26
CA VAL A 11 -0.90 -9.54 0.33
C VAL A 11 -0.72 -9.48 1.86
N GLY A 12 -0.48 -10.62 2.50
CA GLY A 12 -0.25 -10.69 3.95
C GLY A 12 -0.10 -12.11 4.47
N VAL A 13 0.05 -12.26 5.79
CA VAL A 13 0.16 -13.57 6.45
C VAL A 13 -0.78 -13.60 7.65
N VAL A 14 -1.62 -14.64 7.73
CA VAL A 14 -2.45 -14.91 8.90
C VAL A 14 -1.77 -15.98 9.74
N GLN A 15 -1.57 -15.68 11.02
CA GLN A 15 -1.01 -16.59 12.00
C GLN A 15 -2.00 -16.78 13.15
N LEU A 16 -2.30 -18.04 13.45
CA LEU A 16 -3.05 -18.43 14.64
C LEU A 16 -2.06 -19.08 15.61
N VAL A 17 -2.18 -18.74 16.88
CA VAL A 17 -1.27 -19.18 17.93
C VAL A 17 -2.10 -19.74 19.07
N ASN A 18 -1.68 -20.90 19.60
CA ASN A 18 -2.28 -21.55 20.76
C ASN A 18 -3.78 -21.85 20.59
N LYS A 19 -4.12 -22.94 19.87
CA LYS A 19 -5.49 -23.46 19.85
C LYS A 19 -5.94 -23.74 21.28
N LEU A 20 -7.13 -23.26 21.64
CA LEU A 20 -7.72 -23.48 22.97
C LEU A 20 -8.70 -24.65 22.93
N LYS A 21 -8.81 -25.36 24.06
CA LYS A 21 -9.86 -26.36 24.29
C LYS A 21 -11.24 -25.71 24.19
N GLN A 22 -12.25 -26.48 23.79
CA GLN A 22 -13.64 -25.99 23.73
C GLN A 22 -14.19 -25.63 25.12
N PHE A 23 -13.82 -26.42 26.14
CA PHE A 23 -14.19 -26.18 27.53
C PHE A 23 -12.93 -26.06 28.38
N TYR A 24 -12.79 -24.92 29.05
CA TYR A 24 -11.71 -24.66 29.98
C TYR A 24 -12.19 -23.74 31.11
N LEU A 25 -11.54 -23.84 32.27
CA LEU A 25 -11.74 -22.88 33.35
C LEU A 25 -11.05 -21.57 32.98
N PRO A 26 -11.73 -20.41 33.01
CA PRO A 26 -11.12 -19.11 32.68
C PRO A 26 -9.89 -18.77 33.53
N GLU A 27 -9.93 -19.21 34.80
CA GLU A 27 -8.88 -19.01 35.81
C GLU A 27 -7.65 -19.90 35.59
N ALA A 28 -7.74 -20.92 34.72
CA ALA A 28 -6.64 -21.85 34.49
C ALA A 28 -5.49 -21.19 33.71
N SER A 29 -4.26 -21.65 33.96
CA SER A 29 -3.08 -21.22 33.22
C SER A 29 -3.24 -21.47 31.71
N LEU A 30 -2.56 -20.67 30.88
CA LEU A 30 -2.60 -20.85 29.43
C LEU A 30 -2.23 -22.28 29.01
N ALA A 31 -1.18 -22.84 29.62
CA ALA A 31 -0.75 -24.21 29.34
C ALA A 31 -1.85 -25.25 29.59
N ALA A 32 -2.71 -25.05 30.61
CA ALA A 32 -3.84 -25.93 30.89
C ALA A 32 -5.01 -25.75 29.90
N ARG A 33 -5.11 -24.58 29.26
CA ARG A 33 -6.18 -24.20 28.32
C ARG A 33 -5.87 -24.59 26.88
N ILE A 34 -4.60 -24.73 26.51
CA ILE A 34 -4.18 -25.11 25.16
C ILE A 34 -4.65 -26.53 24.83
N ASP A 35 -5.20 -26.71 23.64
CA ASP A 35 -5.44 -28.02 23.05
C ASP A 35 -4.13 -28.56 22.48
N SER A 36 -3.64 -29.65 23.06
CA SER A 36 -2.41 -30.32 22.61
C SER A 36 -2.55 -30.97 21.24
N ASN A 37 -3.78 -31.22 20.77
CA ASN A 37 -4.02 -31.71 19.42
C ASN A 37 -3.84 -30.60 18.36
N GLY A 38 -3.75 -29.33 18.78
CA GLY A 38 -3.46 -28.21 17.91
C GLY A 38 -4.61 -27.84 16.97
N PHE A 39 -4.27 -27.11 15.89
CA PHE A 39 -5.21 -26.74 14.84
C PHE A 39 -5.45 -27.93 13.90
N THR A 40 -6.70 -28.08 13.48
CA THR A 40 -7.15 -29.17 12.61
C THR A 40 -7.32 -28.72 11.16
N LEU A 41 -7.50 -29.66 10.23
CA LEU A 41 -7.81 -29.34 8.82
C LEU A 41 -9.13 -28.55 8.69
N GLU A 42 -10.10 -28.78 9.57
CA GLU A 42 -11.34 -27.99 9.58
C GLU A 42 -11.09 -26.54 10.00
N ASP A 43 -10.13 -26.29 10.90
CA ASP A 43 -9.72 -24.93 11.26
C ASP A 43 -9.08 -24.22 10.07
N GLU A 44 -8.29 -24.93 9.27
CA GLU A 44 -7.69 -24.39 8.05
C GLU A 44 -8.76 -24.11 6.98
N ARG A 45 -9.73 -25.00 6.82
CA ARG A 45 -10.86 -24.82 5.89
C ARG A 45 -11.68 -23.57 6.27
N LEU A 46 -12.02 -23.44 7.55
CA LEU A 46 -12.72 -22.27 8.07
C LEU A 46 -11.88 -20.99 7.87
N LEU A 47 -10.59 -21.04 8.16
CA LEU A 47 -9.69 -19.91 7.97
C LEU A 47 -9.62 -19.47 6.52
N THR A 48 -9.64 -20.42 5.58
CA THR A 48 -9.64 -20.15 4.14
C THR A 48 -10.92 -19.46 3.68
N GLU A 49 -12.07 -19.79 4.27
CA GLU A 49 -13.32 -19.06 4.02
C GLU A 49 -13.21 -17.58 4.42
N PHE A 50 -12.60 -17.28 5.58
CA PHE A 50 -12.33 -15.91 6.02
C PHE A 50 -11.21 -15.22 5.23
N ALA A 51 -10.22 -15.98 4.76
CA ALA A 51 -9.07 -15.48 4.01
C ALA A 51 -9.49 -14.65 2.81
N ARG A 52 -10.51 -15.12 2.08
CA ARG A 52 -11.03 -14.44 0.89
C ARG A 52 -11.56 -13.05 1.21
N SER A 53 -12.30 -12.90 2.30
CA SER A 53 -12.83 -11.61 2.75
C SER A 53 -11.71 -10.68 3.21
N ILE A 54 -10.72 -11.21 3.94
CA ILE A 54 -9.55 -10.44 4.39
C ILE A 54 -8.74 -9.93 3.18
N GLN A 55 -8.50 -10.80 2.19
CA GLN A 55 -7.81 -10.44 0.94
C GLN A 55 -8.53 -9.30 0.22
N LEU A 56 -9.85 -9.39 0.05
CA LEU A 56 -10.63 -8.34 -0.62
C LEU A 56 -10.53 -6.99 0.10
N MET A 57 -10.60 -6.99 1.43
CA MET A 57 -10.47 -5.78 2.24
C MET A 57 -9.07 -5.17 2.10
N LEU A 58 -8.01 -5.97 2.19
CA LEU A 58 -6.64 -5.49 2.03
C LEU A 58 -6.38 -4.98 0.61
N LYS A 59 -6.85 -5.70 -0.42
CA LYS A 59 -6.70 -5.32 -1.83
C LYS A 59 -7.40 -3.99 -2.11
N SER A 60 -8.67 -3.85 -1.72
CA SER A 60 -9.45 -2.62 -1.95
C SER A 60 -8.82 -1.41 -1.25
N SER A 61 -8.35 -1.58 0.00
CA SER A 61 -7.65 -0.52 0.74
C SER A 61 -6.37 -0.08 0.03
N ASN A 62 -5.54 -1.03 -0.43
CA ASN A 62 -4.31 -0.73 -1.14
C ASN A 62 -4.57 -0.06 -2.51
N MET A 63 -5.55 -0.54 -3.27
CA MET A 63 -5.95 0.08 -4.54
C MET A 63 -6.44 1.51 -4.33
N PHE A 64 -7.27 1.74 -3.31
CA PHE A 64 -7.76 3.07 -2.96
C PHE A 64 -6.60 4.00 -2.58
N TYR A 65 -5.66 3.54 -1.76
CA TYR A 65 -4.47 4.31 -1.38
C TYR A 65 -3.65 4.74 -2.60
N LYS A 66 -3.34 3.78 -3.49
CA LYS A 66 -2.60 4.05 -4.74
C LYS A 66 -3.33 5.02 -5.65
N ALA A 67 -4.65 4.87 -5.79
CA ALA A 67 -5.48 5.76 -6.61
C ALA A 67 -5.50 7.18 -6.02
N ALA A 68 -5.66 7.32 -4.70
CA ALA A 68 -5.63 8.61 -4.03
C ALA A 68 -4.27 9.31 -4.16
N GLN A 69 -3.17 8.57 -4.06
CA GLN A 69 -1.82 9.10 -4.27
C GLN A 69 -1.64 9.61 -5.70
N LYS A 70 -2.01 8.81 -6.72
CA LYS A 70 -1.95 9.22 -8.14
C LYS A 70 -2.82 10.44 -8.42
N GLN A 71 -4.03 10.49 -7.84
CA GLN A 71 -4.93 11.63 -8.01
C GLN A 71 -4.33 12.91 -7.44
N ARG A 72 -3.74 12.85 -6.23
CA ARG A 72 -3.04 14.00 -5.63
C ARG A 72 -1.89 14.46 -6.52
N ALA A 73 -1.15 13.54 -7.14
CA ALA A 73 -0.03 13.87 -8.02
C ALA A 73 -0.51 14.60 -9.26
N SER A 74 -1.56 14.08 -9.89
CA SER A 74 -2.18 14.71 -11.05
C SER A 74 -2.69 16.11 -10.72
N LEU A 75 -3.32 16.31 -9.55
CA LEU A 75 -3.81 17.62 -9.13
C LEU A 75 -2.67 18.62 -8.88
N ALA A 76 -1.57 18.20 -8.23
CA ALA A 76 -0.39 19.03 -8.04
C ALA A 76 0.21 19.49 -9.38
N LEU A 77 0.38 18.57 -10.33
CA LEU A 77 0.86 18.87 -11.68
C LEU A 77 -0.08 19.84 -12.42
N MET A 78 -1.39 19.64 -12.34
CA MET A 78 -2.38 20.54 -12.95
C MET A 78 -2.33 21.93 -12.34
N ASN A 79 -2.25 22.04 -11.01
CA ASN A 79 -2.13 23.32 -10.30
C ASN A 79 -0.87 24.07 -10.71
N ALA A 80 0.26 23.37 -10.81
CA ALA A 80 1.49 23.96 -11.27
C ALA A 80 1.40 24.43 -12.73
N THR A 81 0.79 23.64 -13.62
CA THR A 81 0.57 24.04 -15.02
C THR A 81 -0.34 25.27 -15.14
N GLN A 82 -1.37 25.37 -14.30
CA GLN A 82 -2.22 26.55 -14.24
C GLN A 82 -1.48 27.79 -13.70
N SER A 83 -0.52 27.60 -12.78
CA SER A 83 0.32 28.71 -12.29
C SER A 83 1.20 29.27 -13.41
N LEU A 84 1.78 28.40 -14.26
CA LEU A 84 2.52 28.83 -15.47
C LEU A 84 1.69 29.73 -16.39
N GLY A 85 0.40 29.44 -16.57
CA GLY A 85 -0.48 30.22 -17.44
C GLY A 85 -0.91 31.58 -16.89
N ARG A 86 -0.72 31.83 -15.58
CA ARG A 86 -1.18 33.06 -14.90
C ARG A 86 -0.07 34.01 -14.48
N SER A 87 1.18 33.56 -14.41
CA SER A 87 2.32 34.39 -13.99
C SER A 87 3.32 34.59 -15.13
N SER A 88 3.66 35.84 -15.42
CA SER A 88 4.74 36.23 -16.34
C SER A 88 6.16 35.93 -15.79
N LEU A 89 6.35 34.87 -15.01
CA LEU A 89 7.52 34.73 -14.13
C LEU A 89 8.14 33.32 -14.18
N ASN A 90 9.43 33.32 -14.54
CA ASN A 90 10.45 32.28 -14.38
C ASN A 90 9.98 30.80 -14.41
N LEU A 91 10.08 30.19 -15.58
CA LEU A 91 9.97 28.74 -15.80
C LEU A 91 10.72 27.91 -14.75
N ASN A 92 11.91 28.36 -14.32
CA ASN A 92 12.72 27.68 -13.31
C ASN A 92 12.07 27.64 -11.93
N GLU A 93 11.44 28.72 -11.48
CA GLU A 93 10.75 28.75 -10.18
C GLU A 93 9.52 27.84 -10.19
N THR A 94 8.83 27.79 -11.32
CA THR A 94 7.66 26.93 -11.44
C THR A 94 8.04 25.45 -11.54
N LEU A 95 9.03 25.11 -12.37
CA LEU A 95 9.57 23.76 -12.44
C LEU A 95 10.03 23.29 -11.05
N LYS A 96 10.76 24.13 -10.30
CA LYS A 96 11.18 23.78 -8.94
C LYS A 96 9.98 23.49 -8.03
N LYS A 97 8.95 24.33 -8.05
CA LYS A 97 7.74 24.11 -7.22
C LYS A 97 7.00 22.83 -7.59
N VAL A 98 6.87 22.51 -8.89
CA VAL A 98 6.28 21.25 -9.36
C VAL A 98 7.06 20.06 -8.79
N MET A 99 8.39 20.17 -8.82
CA MET A 99 9.30 19.10 -8.44
C MET A 99 9.33 18.90 -6.93
N ASP A 100 9.26 19.97 -6.15
CA ASP A 100 9.14 19.91 -4.70
C ASP A 100 7.80 19.25 -4.29
N GLU A 101 6.68 19.65 -4.89
CA GLU A 101 5.36 19.05 -4.63
C GLU A 101 5.31 17.56 -5.06
N ALA A 102 5.92 17.20 -6.19
CA ALA A 102 6.01 15.82 -6.65
C ALA A 102 6.92 14.96 -5.75
N GLN A 103 8.03 15.52 -5.27
CA GLN A 103 8.96 14.84 -4.36
C GLN A 103 8.28 14.50 -3.03
N GLU A 104 7.66 15.49 -2.39
CA GLU A 104 6.97 15.33 -1.11
C GLU A 104 5.84 14.30 -1.23
N LEU A 105 5.07 14.36 -2.31
CA LEU A 105 3.96 13.44 -2.53
C LEU A 105 4.40 12.00 -2.80
N MET A 106 5.49 11.82 -3.54
CA MET A 106 6.02 10.48 -3.83
C MET A 106 6.80 9.89 -2.66
N ASN A 107 7.01 10.67 -1.58
CA ASN A 107 7.95 10.34 -0.51
C ASN A 107 9.31 9.91 -1.09
N ALA A 108 9.74 10.63 -2.13
CA ALA A 108 10.99 10.37 -2.83
C ALA A 108 12.11 11.20 -2.20
N ASP A 109 13.32 10.67 -2.18
CA ASP A 109 14.49 11.42 -1.71
C ASP A 109 14.78 12.64 -2.60
N ARG A 110 14.52 12.50 -3.91
CA ARG A 110 14.74 13.55 -4.92
C ARG A 110 13.77 13.43 -6.09
N SER A 111 13.51 14.55 -6.74
CA SER A 111 12.86 14.62 -8.05
C SER A 111 13.77 15.37 -9.03
N THR A 112 13.83 14.97 -10.31
CA THR A 112 14.64 15.68 -11.33
C THR A 112 13.91 15.75 -12.66
N VAL A 113 13.90 16.95 -13.28
CA VAL A 113 13.36 17.18 -14.63
C VAL A 113 14.54 17.41 -15.56
N TRP A 114 14.58 16.62 -16.62
CA TRP A 114 15.54 16.78 -17.71
C TRP A 114 14.84 17.52 -18.83
N LEU A 115 15.40 18.66 -19.23
CA LEU A 115 14.96 19.38 -20.41
C LEU A 115 15.68 18.78 -21.61
N LEU A 116 14.91 18.44 -22.65
CA LEU A 116 15.47 18.06 -23.94
C LEU A 116 15.96 19.31 -24.66
N ASP A 117 17.26 19.38 -24.90
CA ASP A 117 17.85 20.38 -25.82
C ASP A 117 17.67 19.86 -27.25
N SER A 118 16.72 20.45 -27.97
CA SER A 118 16.42 20.12 -29.37
C SER A 118 17.51 20.58 -30.36
N ASP A 119 18.44 21.45 -29.95
CA ASP A 119 19.50 21.98 -30.81
C ASP A 119 20.83 21.22 -30.66
N HIS A 120 21.05 20.52 -29.54
CA HIS A 120 22.29 19.78 -29.25
C HIS A 120 22.09 18.27 -29.04
N ASN A 121 21.37 17.62 -29.95
CA ASN A 121 21.22 16.15 -29.95
C ASN A 121 22.54 15.44 -30.32
N GLN A 122 23.48 15.34 -29.38
CA GLN A 122 24.68 14.51 -29.53
C GLN A 122 24.37 13.07 -29.12
N ARG A 123 24.54 12.17 -30.10
CA ARG A 123 24.56 10.71 -29.95
C ARG A 123 25.71 10.24 -29.07
#